data_AF-A0A2E4N4N5-F1
#
_entry.id   AF-A0A2E4N4N5-F1
#
_cell.length_a   1.000
_cell.length_b   1.000
_cell.length_c   1.000
_cell.angle_alpha   90.00
_cell.angle_beta   90.00
_cell.angle_gamma   90.00
#
_symmetry.space_group_name_H-M   'P 1'
#
loop_
_entity.id
_entity.type
_entity.pdbx_description
1 polymer ?
#
loop_
_entity_poly.entity_id
_entity_poly.type
_entity_poly.pdbx_seq_one_letter_code
_entity_poly.pdbx_strand_id
1 'polypeptide(L)' 'MNLAIVGATGLVGEKVLKVLEERKIKIDNLILVASKKSLGKSISFSNKSYSIISIEESLDKNLDVAIFSAGKETSIEW' A
#
# COMPACT_ATOMS: atom_id res chain seq x y z
N MET A 1 -3.12 13.42 4.12
CA MET A 1 -2.65 12.59 3.01
C MET A 1 -3.08 11.16 3.18
N ASN A 2 -3.97 10.73 2.29
CA ASN A 2 -4.45 9.37 2.11
C ASN A 2 -3.56 8.71 1.04
N LEU A 3 -2.69 7.81 1.48
CA LEU A 3 -1.66 7.19 0.64
C LEU A 3 -1.96 5.71 0.43
N ALA A 4 -2.03 5.26 -0.82
CA ALA A 4 -2.04 3.85 -1.16
C ALA A 4 -0.66 3.35 -1.59
N ILE A 5 -0.31 2.12 -1.19
CA ILE A 5 0.84 1.39 -1.72
C ILE A 5 0.33 0.11 -2.39
N VAL A 6 0.42 0.09 -3.72
CA VAL A 6 0.03 -1.05 -4.55
C VAL A 6 1.23 -1.94 -4.77
N GLY A 7 1.11 -3.20 -4.36
CA GLY A 7 2.24 -4.12 -4.25
C GLY A 7 2.94 -4.05 -2.89
N ALA A 8 2.20 -3.73 -1.82
CA ALA A 8 2.74 -3.55 -0.47
C ALA A 8 3.50 -4.78 0.09
N THR A 9 3.20 -5.99 -0.39
CA THR A 9 3.89 -7.23 0.02
C THR A 9 5.10 -7.59 -0.85
N GLY A 10 5.45 -6.76 -1.84
CA GLY A 10 6.63 -6.96 -2.66
C GLY A 10 7.87 -6.32 -2.03
N LEU A 11 9.06 -6.76 -2.46
CA LEU A 11 10.35 -6.24 -1.95
C LEU A 11 10.45 -4.72 -2.00
N VAL A 12 9.98 -4.10 -3.08
CA VAL A 12 9.99 -2.64 -3.24
C VAL A 12 8.93 -1.99 -2.34
N GLY A 13 7.72 -2.54 -2.26
CA GLY A 13 6.65 -2.02 -1.40
C GLY A 13 7.05 -2.00 0.08
N GLU A 14 7.65 -3.09 0.56
CA GLU A 14 8.22 -3.17 1.92
C GLU A 14 9.31 -2.11 2.15
N LYS A 15 10.19 -1.89 1.15
CA LYS A 15 11.22 -0.87 1.26
C LYS A 15 10.66 0.55 1.27
N VAL A 16 9.61 0.82 0.49
CA VAL A 16 8.90 2.11 0.52
C VAL A 16 8.33 2.36 1.91
N LEU A 17 7.64 1.38 2.50
CA LEU A 17 7.10 1.49 3.87
C LEU A 17 8.19 1.81 4.89
N LYS A 18 9.32 1.10 4.81
CA LYS A 18 10.47 1.35 5.69
C LYS A 18 11.01 2.78 5.55
N VAL A 19 11.15 3.29 4.31
CA VAL A 19 11.63 4.66 4.07
C VAL A 19 10.63 5.70 4.58
N LEU A 20 9.32 5.47 4.40
CA LEU A 20 8.28 6.37 4.92
C LEU A 20 8.34 6.47 6.45
N GLU A 21 8.57 5.35 7.13
CA GLU A 21 8.74 5.29 8.58
C GLU A 21 10.03 5.99 9.03
N GLU A 22 11.18 5.69 8.42
CA GLU A 22 12.48 6.32 8.70
C GLU A 22 12.43 7.84 8.52
N ARG A 23 11.73 8.31 7.48
CA ARG A 23 11.55 9.74 7.17
C ARG A 23 10.46 10.40 8.00
N LYS A 24 9.71 9.63 8.79
CA LYS A 24 8.57 10.11 9.62
C LYS A 24 7.58 10.93 8.80
N ILE A 25 7.29 10.48 7.58
CA ILE A 25 6.31 11.16 6.72
C ILE A 25 4.95 11.11 7.41
N LYS A 26 4.30 12.27 7.53
CA LYS A 26 2.95 12.34 8.07
C LYS A 26 1.96 11.78 7.06
N ILE A 27 1.37 10.63 7.39
CA ILE A 27 0.34 9.96 6.60
C ILE A 27 -0.89 9.86 7.49
N ASP A 28 -2.02 10.39 7.02
CA ASP A 28 -3.26 10.39 7.80
C ASP A 28 -3.98 9.05 7.66
N ASN A 29 -4.04 8.52 6.43
CA ASN A 29 -4.57 7.19 6.15
C ASN A 29 -3.63 6.42 5.21
N LEU A 30 -3.15 5.26 5.65
CA LEU A 30 -2.32 4.36 4.86
C LEU A 30 -3.15 3.17 4.40
N ILE A 31 -3.21 2.97 3.08
CA ILE A 31 -3.94 1.88 2.43
C ILE A 31 -2.92 0.93 1.81
N LEU A 32 -2.90 -0.33 2.26
CA LEU A 32 -1.99 -1.35 1.75
C LEU A 32 -2.73 -2.26 0.78
N VAL A 33 -2.27 -2.28 -0.47
CA VAL A 33 -2.90 -3.01 -1.56
C VAL A 33 -1.93 -4.07 -2.07
N ALA A 34 -2.41 -5.29 -2.22
CA ALA A 34 -1.63 -6.36 -2.86
C ALA A 34 -2.55 -7.35 -3.58
N SER A 35 -1.94 -8.34 -4.24
CA SER A 35 -2.68 -9.36 -4.99
C SER A 35 -3.60 -10.18 -4.08
N LYS A 36 -4.59 -10.87 -4.68
CA LYS A 36 -5.55 -11.74 -3.98
C LYS A 36 -4.90 -12.78 -3.06
N LYS A 37 -3.68 -13.22 -3.40
CA LYS A 37 -2.87 -14.17 -2.59
C LYS A 37 -2.41 -13.59 -1.25
N SER A 38 -2.44 -12.27 -1.10
CA SER A 38 -1.99 -11.55 0.09
C SER A 38 -3.13 -10.97 0.92
N LEU A 39 -4.39 -11.13 0.49
CA LEU A 39 -5.56 -10.68 1.25
C LEU A 39 -5.62 -11.38 2.62
N GLY A 40 -6.02 -10.64 3.64
CA GLY A 40 -6.07 -11.12 5.02
C GLY A 40 -4.73 -11.13 5.75
N LYS A 41 -3.61 -10.90 5.06
CA LYS A 41 -2.34 -10.58 5.73
C LYS A 41 -2.37 -9.16 6.26
N SER A 42 -1.51 -8.88 7.22
CA SER A 42 -1.31 -7.54 7.77
C SER A 42 0.17 -7.19 7.80
N ILE A 43 0.46 -5.88 7.68
CA ILE A 43 1.81 -5.33 7.76
C ILE A 43 1.83 -4.33 8.93
N SER A 44 2.86 -4.43 9.75
CA SER A 44 3.12 -3.46 10.81
C SER A 44 3.81 -2.22 10.25
N PHE A 45 3.25 -1.04 10.50
CA PHE A 45 3.81 0.25 10.14
C PHE A 45 3.56 1.24 11.28
N SER A 46 4.60 1.93 11.77
CA SER A 46 4.52 2.89 12.88
C SER A 46 3.80 2.33 14.12
N ASN A 47 4.17 1.12 14.53
CA ASN A 47 3.55 0.37 15.64
C ASN A 47 2.04 0.10 15.50
N LYS A 48 1.49 0.21 14.29
CA LYS A 48 0.10 -0.13 13.97
C LYS A 48 0.06 -1.24 12.93
N SER A 49 -0.91 -2.13 13.04
CA SER A 49 -1.14 -3.18 12.06
C SER A 49 -2.13 -2.71 11.00
N TYR A 50 -1.78 -2.87 9.73
CA TYR A 50 -2.62 -2.52 8.59
C TYR A 50 -2.96 -3.78 7.79
N SER A 51 -4.26 -4.03 7.61
CA SER A 51 -4.73 -5.11 6.76
C SER A 51 -4.50 -4.81 5.29
N ILE A 52 -4.14 -5.84 4.54
CA ILE A 52 -4.00 -5.77 3.09
C ILE A 52 -5.37 -5.95 2.44
N ILE A 53 -5.72 -5.03 1.54
CA ILE A 53 -6.95 -5.06 0.74
C ILE A 53 -6.64 -5.27 -0.74
N SER A 54 -7.68 -5.55 -1.53
CA SER A 54 -7.57 -5.66 -2.98
C SER A 54 -7.48 -4.28 -3.64
N ILE A 55 -7.07 -4.25 -4.92
CA ILE A 55 -6.98 -2.98 -5.66
C ILE A 55 -8.38 -2.47 -5.98
N GLU A 56 -9.32 -3.37 -6.23
CA GLU A 56 -10.74 -3.08 -6.38
C GLU A 56 -11.30 -2.35 -5.15
N GLU A 57 -11.08 -2.88 -3.95
CA GLU A 57 -11.50 -2.23 -2.70
C GLU A 57 -10.80 -0.89 -2.44
N SER A 58 -9.64 -0.66 -3.05
CA SER A 58 -8.89 0.59 -2.92
C SER A 58 -9.49 1.73 -3.75
N LEU A 59 -10.27 1.41 -4.81
CA LEU A 59 -10.91 2.41 -5.67
C LEU A 59 -11.97 3.24 -4.94
N ASP A 60 -12.65 2.63 -3.96
CA ASP A 60 -13.64 3.31 -3.12
C ASP A 60 -13.00 4.14 -2.00
N LYS A 61 -11.66 4.20 -1.94
CA LYS A 61 -10.93 5.01 -0.96
C LYS A 61 -10.63 6.37 -1.58
N ASN A 62 -10.87 7.44 -0.83
CA ASN A 62 -10.49 8.80 -1.23
C ASN A 62 -8.96 8.96 -1.13
N LEU A 63 -8.21 8.54 -2.14
CA LEU A 63 -6.75 8.58 -2.17
C LEU A 63 -6.25 9.92 -2.70
N ASP A 64 -5.23 10.48 -2.05
CA ASP A 64 -4.50 11.65 -2.56
C ASP A 64 -3.35 11.21 -3.48
N VAL A 65 -2.69 10.11 -3.12
CA VAL A 65 -1.52 9.56 -3.82
C VAL A 65 -1.56 8.04 -3.77
N ALA A 66 -1.15 7.39 -4.86
CA ALA A 66 -0.90 5.96 -4.91
C ALA A 66 0.50 5.66 -5.46
N ILE A 67 1.26 4.79 -4.79
CA ILE A 67 2.57 4.33 -5.23
C ILE A 67 2.41 2.92 -5.80
N PHE A 68 2.73 2.75 -7.07
CA PHE A 68 2.61 1.47 -7.76
C PHE A 68 3.94 0.74 -7.83
N SER A 69 3.97 -0.46 -7.27
CA SER A 69 5.04 -1.44 -7.38
C SER A 69 4.45 -2.85 -7.56
N ALA A 70 3.56 -3.00 -8.55
CA ALA A 70 2.83 -4.24 -8.80
C ALA A 70 3.03 -4.82 -10.21
N GLY A 71 4.01 -4.31 -10.97
CA GLY A 71 4.30 -4.73 -12.34
C GLY A 71 3.62 -3.88 -13.40
N LYS A 72 4.10 -4.00 -14.65
CA LYS A 72 3.67 -3.17 -15.78
C LYS A 72 2.18 -3.35 -16.09
N GLU A 73 1.71 -4.59 -16.17
CA GLU A 73 0.34 -4.90 -16.55
C GLU A 73 -0.67 -4.33 -15.56
N THR A 74 -0.45 -4.56 -14.25
CA THR A 74 -1.29 -3.98 -13.19
C THR A 74 -1.28 -2.46 -13.20
N SER A 75 -0.15 -1.80 -13.49
CA SER A 75 -0.10 -0.33 -13.56
C SER A 75 -0.79 0.26 -14.78
N ILE A 76 -1.05 -0.53 -15.83
CA ILE A 76 -1.78 -0.08 -17.02
C ILE A 76 -3.28 -0.30 -16.84
N GLU A 77 -3.67 -1.38 -16.18
CA GLU A 77 -5.06 -1.77 -15.97
C GLU A 77 -5.79 -0.91 -14.94
N TRP A 78 -5.09 -0.46 -13.89
CA TRP A 78 -5.65 0.24 -12.72
C TRP A 78 -5.10 1.66 -12.59
#